data_AF-A0A7S4W960-F1
#
_entry.id   AF-A0A7S4W960-F1
#
_cell.length_a   1.000
_cell.length_b   1.000
_cell.length_c   1.000
_cell.angle_alpha   90.00
_cell.angle_beta   90.00
_cell.angle_gamma   90.00
#
_symmetry.space_group_name_H-M   'P 1'
#
loop_
_entity.id
_entity.type
_entity.pdbx_description
1 polymer ?
#
loop_
_entity_poly.entity_id
_entity_poly.type
_entity_poly.pdbx_seq_one_letter_code
_entity_poly.pdbx_strand_id
1 'polypeptide(L)'
;VGSSGQFEEAPPRSHCFPPTRSSLAMGYAGYSPGNKIADKLTPLQQALRALPLDKAQETLDLIEKLTRNVVRNPTDEKFRRIKLSNPKIAASITEVPFAVDVLKEMGWVEEGDGLALPSDVRLVHEREVVGIIDAKDYHKKEEENERRRQTAARKTLSADKEAVMRQMEADRKEKEAEGPVTQGSVAQKLGDGPNVMRAGDLGIGKSAGG
;
A
#
# COMPACT_ATOMS: atom_id res chain seq x y z
N VAL A 1 -55.61 -53.16 14.93
CA VAL A 1 -56.28 -51.98 14.33
C VAL A 1 -55.21 -50.94 14.05
N GLY A 2 -55.07 -50.45 12.80
CA GLY A 2 -53.94 -49.61 12.36
C GLY A 2 -52.65 -50.44 12.14
N SER A 3 -52.13 -50.74 10.94
CA SER A 3 -52.03 -50.05 9.64
C SER A 3 -50.85 -49.06 9.54
N SER A 4 -49.78 -49.52 8.86
CA SER A 4 -48.61 -48.82 8.27
C SER A 4 -47.49 -49.88 8.17
N GLY A 5 -46.77 -50.13 7.09
CA GLY A 5 -46.80 -49.64 5.71
C GLY A 5 -45.55 -50.22 5.03
N GLN A 6 -45.69 -51.10 4.02
CA GLN A 6 -44.57 -51.83 3.42
C GLN A 6 -43.99 -51.11 2.18
N PHE A 7 -42.67 -51.26 2.02
CA PHE A 7 -41.84 -51.37 0.79
C PHE A 7 -42.26 -50.56 -0.45
N GLU A 8 -41.42 -49.63 -0.92
CA GLU A 8 -40.29 -49.88 -1.84
C GLU A 8 -40.75 -50.03 -3.30
N GLU A 9 -40.51 -49.01 -4.14
CA GLU A 9 -39.83 -49.19 -5.43
C GLU A 9 -39.50 -47.84 -6.11
N ALA A 10 -38.46 -47.85 -6.95
CA ALA A 10 -38.05 -46.76 -7.84
C ALA A 10 -37.22 -47.34 -9.01
N PRO A 11 -36.98 -46.61 -10.14
CA PRO A 11 -37.55 -45.35 -10.60
C PRO A 11 -38.49 -45.55 -11.84
N PRO A 12 -38.10 -45.59 -13.15
CA PRO A 12 -37.00 -44.98 -13.91
C PRO A 12 -37.40 -43.88 -14.94
N ARG A 13 -36.43 -43.00 -15.23
CA ARG A 13 -35.95 -42.48 -16.56
C ARG A 13 -36.81 -42.68 -17.83
N SER A 14 -36.84 -41.79 -18.84
CA SER A 14 -36.22 -40.46 -19.08
C SER A 14 -36.59 -39.96 -20.50
N HIS A 15 -36.97 -38.69 -20.68
CA HIS A 15 -36.95 -37.99 -21.98
C HIS A 15 -36.65 -36.49 -21.73
N CYS A 16 -35.45 -36.00 -22.06
CA CYS A 16 -35.07 -35.41 -23.36
C CYS A 16 -35.62 -33.98 -23.59
N PHE A 17 -34.95 -32.98 -23.02
CA PHE A 17 -35.04 -31.57 -23.44
C PHE A 17 -33.87 -31.22 -24.38
N PRO A 18 -34.07 -30.39 -25.42
CA PRO A 18 -33.03 -30.05 -26.39
C PRO A 18 -32.03 -29.00 -25.88
N PRO A 19 -30.78 -28.99 -26.39
CA PRO A 19 -29.75 -28.07 -25.93
C PRO A 19 -29.83 -26.71 -26.63
N THR A 20 -30.46 -25.71 -26.00
CA THR A 20 -30.21 -24.30 -26.37
C THR A 20 -28.80 -23.91 -25.95
N ARG A 21 -27.96 -23.50 -26.92
CA ARG A 21 -26.59 -23.02 -26.70
C ARG A 21 -26.54 -21.85 -25.72
N SER A 22 -26.33 -22.13 -24.44
CA SER A 22 -25.74 -21.15 -23.52
C SER A 22 -24.26 -21.04 -23.84
N SER A 23 -23.86 -19.92 -24.44
CA SER A 23 -22.46 -19.53 -24.55
C SER A 23 -21.91 -19.24 -23.15
N LEU A 24 -21.39 -20.28 -22.48
CA LEU A 24 -20.61 -20.15 -21.27
C LEU A 24 -19.28 -19.47 -21.59
N ALA A 25 -19.32 -18.14 -21.69
CA ALA A 25 -18.12 -17.33 -21.53
C ALA A 25 -17.55 -17.64 -20.14
N MET A 26 -16.25 -18.00 -20.07
CA MET A 26 -15.52 -18.08 -18.81
C MET A 26 -15.35 -16.67 -18.23
N GLY A 27 -16.41 -16.16 -17.61
CA GLY A 27 -16.41 -14.95 -16.81
C GLY A 27 -15.76 -15.24 -15.47
N TYR A 28 -14.56 -14.69 -15.29
CA TYR A 28 -13.76 -14.72 -14.07
C TYR A 28 -14.60 -14.44 -12.81
N ALA A 29 -14.30 -15.14 -11.72
CA ALA A 29 -15.12 -15.11 -10.51
C ALA A 29 -15.29 -13.70 -9.91
N GLY A 30 -16.54 -13.29 -9.71
CA GLY A 30 -16.99 -12.46 -8.56
C GLY A 30 -16.56 -10.99 -8.44
N TYR A 31 -15.52 -10.52 -9.15
CA TYR A 31 -15.02 -9.15 -8.97
C TYR A 31 -15.82 -8.11 -9.79
N SER A 32 -17.03 -7.81 -9.32
CA SER A 32 -17.79 -6.64 -9.77
C SER A 32 -17.13 -5.36 -9.23
N PRO A 33 -16.63 -4.43 -10.09
CA PRO A 33 -15.93 -3.22 -9.64
C PRO A 33 -16.89 -2.16 -9.08
N GLY A 34 -17.45 -2.44 -7.89
CA GLY A 34 -18.48 -1.61 -7.28
C GLY A 34 -18.68 -1.86 -5.78
N ASN A 35 -18.44 -3.10 -5.33
CA ASN A 35 -18.39 -3.41 -3.89
C ASN A 35 -17.06 -2.92 -3.28
N LYS A 36 -16.94 -1.59 -3.17
CA LYS A 36 -16.28 -1.01 -2.00
C LYS A 36 -17.18 -1.33 -0.81
N ILE A 37 -17.07 -2.56 -0.29
CA ILE A 37 -17.33 -2.74 1.12
C ILE A 37 -16.35 -1.78 1.78
N ALA A 38 -16.87 -0.68 2.31
CA ALA A 38 -16.15 0.08 3.31
C ALA A 38 -16.13 -0.87 4.51
N ASP A 39 -15.19 -1.82 4.46
CA ASP A 39 -14.91 -2.73 5.55
C ASP A 39 -14.82 -1.83 6.76
N LYS A 40 -15.76 -2.03 7.71
CA LYS A 40 -15.62 -1.44 9.02
C LYS A 40 -14.49 -2.21 9.65
N LEU A 41 -13.26 -1.81 9.31
CA LEU A 41 -12.04 -2.36 9.86
C LEU A 41 -12.26 -2.47 11.35
N THR A 42 -11.94 -3.62 11.92
CA THR A 42 -11.99 -3.75 13.37
C THR A 42 -11.09 -2.65 13.96
N PRO A 43 -11.42 -2.09 15.14
CA PRO A 43 -10.56 -1.09 15.79
C PRO A 43 -9.09 -1.54 15.83
N LEU A 44 -8.87 -2.84 16.08
CA LEU A 44 -7.59 -3.53 15.93
C LEU A 44 -6.97 -3.38 14.52
N GLN A 45 -7.66 -3.74 13.44
CA GLN A 45 -7.15 -3.56 12.06
C GLN A 45 -6.84 -2.10 11.72
N GLN A 46 -7.62 -1.15 12.25
CA GLN A 46 -7.37 0.27 12.05
C GLN A 46 -6.11 0.73 12.79
N ALA A 47 -5.91 0.31 14.05
CA ALA A 47 -4.71 0.57 14.82
C ALA A 47 -3.46 -0.08 14.19
N LEU A 48 -3.58 -1.33 13.71
CA LEU A 48 -2.50 -2.04 13.00
C LEU A 48 -2.09 -1.34 11.69
N ARG A 49 -3.01 -0.64 11.00
CA ARG A 49 -2.72 0.18 9.81
C ARG A 49 -2.21 1.59 10.12
N ALA A 50 -2.31 2.06 11.37
CA ALA A 50 -1.75 3.35 11.80
C ALA A 50 -0.23 3.30 12.08
N LEU A 51 0.36 2.10 12.15
CA LEU A 51 1.79 1.90 12.41
C LEU A 51 2.68 2.47 11.27
N PRO A 52 3.83 3.08 11.61
CA PRO A 52 4.77 3.60 10.61
C PRO A 52 5.45 2.46 9.84
N LEU A 53 5.44 2.55 8.49
CA LEU A 53 5.94 1.51 7.58
C LEU A 53 7.34 1.01 7.95
N ASP A 54 8.27 1.92 8.28
CA ASP A 54 9.69 1.60 8.52
C ASP A 54 9.94 0.63 9.68
N LYS A 55 9.04 0.58 10.68
CA LYS A 55 9.12 -0.32 11.84
C LYS A 55 7.91 -1.25 12.01
N ALA A 56 6.89 -1.12 11.16
CA ALA A 56 5.65 -1.91 11.25
C ALA A 56 5.94 -3.41 11.19
N GLN A 57 6.80 -3.87 10.27
CA GLN A 57 7.15 -5.29 10.14
C GLN A 57 7.69 -5.87 11.45
N GLU A 58 8.73 -5.28 12.05
CA GLU A 58 9.36 -5.78 13.28
C GLU A 58 8.40 -5.77 14.47
N THR A 59 7.62 -4.69 14.58
CA THR A 59 6.60 -4.49 15.61
C THR A 59 5.53 -5.57 15.53
N LEU A 60 4.95 -5.77 14.34
CA LEU A 60 3.90 -6.77 14.10
C LEU A 60 4.43 -8.20 14.30
N ASP A 61 5.67 -8.48 13.90
CA ASP A 61 6.33 -9.76 14.13
C ASP A 61 6.48 -10.08 15.63
N LEU A 62 6.78 -9.07 16.44
CA LEU A 62 6.94 -9.19 17.88
C LEU A 62 5.57 -9.34 18.59
N ILE A 63 4.57 -8.56 18.17
CA ILE A 63 3.18 -8.67 18.66
C ILE A 63 2.56 -10.04 18.28
N GLU A 64 2.79 -10.54 17.07
CA GLU A 64 2.35 -11.88 16.63
C GLU A 64 2.93 -12.98 17.54
N LYS A 65 4.24 -12.90 17.84
CA LYS A 65 4.92 -13.88 18.70
C LYS A 65 4.40 -13.84 20.14
N LEU A 66 4.17 -12.65 20.69
CA LEU A 66 3.58 -12.49 22.03
C LEU A 66 2.17 -13.08 22.09
N THR A 67 1.30 -12.68 21.16
CA THR A 67 -0.09 -13.14 21.06
C THR A 67 -0.15 -14.66 20.85
N ARG A 68 0.68 -15.22 19.96
CA ARG A 68 0.76 -16.67 19.74
C ARG A 68 1.24 -17.42 20.99
N ASN A 69 2.16 -16.86 21.78
CA ASN A 69 2.61 -17.48 23.02
C ASN A 69 1.51 -17.50 24.11
N VAL A 70 0.75 -16.42 24.25
CA VAL A 70 -0.42 -16.35 25.16
C VAL A 70 -1.51 -17.32 24.72
N VAL A 71 -1.86 -17.35 23.43
CA VAL A 71 -2.86 -18.28 22.87
C VAL A 71 -2.46 -19.74 23.08
N ARG A 72 -1.16 -20.07 22.91
CA ARG A 72 -0.64 -21.42 23.10
C ARG A 72 -0.57 -21.85 24.57
N ASN A 73 -0.29 -20.92 25.49
CA ASN A 73 -0.11 -21.18 26.91
C ASN A 73 -0.90 -20.16 27.75
N PRO A 74 -2.25 -20.22 27.74
CA PRO A 74 -3.08 -19.19 28.38
C PRO A 74 -2.95 -19.15 29.90
N THR A 75 -2.50 -20.24 30.53
CA THR A 75 -2.36 -20.37 31.99
C THR A 75 -1.05 -19.79 32.53
N ASP A 76 -0.06 -19.49 31.67
CA ASP A 76 1.30 -19.14 32.10
C ASP A 76 1.48 -17.61 32.17
N GLU A 77 1.51 -17.09 33.41
CA GLU A 77 1.60 -15.64 33.68
C GLU A 77 2.83 -14.97 33.06
N LYS A 78 3.92 -15.71 32.76
CA LYS A 78 5.13 -15.14 32.15
C LYS A 78 4.90 -14.66 30.71
N PHE A 79 3.87 -15.16 30.03
CA PHE A 79 3.46 -14.68 28.72
C PHE A 79 2.38 -13.61 28.82
N ARG A 80 1.66 -13.52 29.95
CA ARG A 80 0.68 -12.47 30.25
C ARG A 80 1.29 -11.19 30.80
N ARG A 81 2.55 -11.19 31.25
CA ARG A 81 3.29 -9.98 31.66
C ARG A 81 4.48 -9.72 30.74
N ILE A 82 4.49 -8.55 30.11
CA ILE A 82 5.57 -8.03 29.28
C ILE A 82 6.32 -6.96 30.09
N LYS A 83 7.65 -7.09 30.20
CA LYS A 83 8.51 -6.05 30.77
C LYS A 83 9.01 -5.13 29.66
N LEU A 84 8.69 -3.83 29.72
CA LEU A 84 9.17 -2.84 28.75
C LEU A 84 10.69 -2.63 28.86
N SER A 85 11.30 -3.02 29.98
CA SER A 85 12.76 -3.02 30.20
C SER A 85 13.58 -3.86 29.20
N ASN A 86 12.98 -4.79 28.45
CA ASN A 86 13.73 -5.52 27.41
C ASN A 86 13.95 -4.61 26.19
N PRO A 87 15.20 -4.36 25.73
CA PRO A 87 15.48 -3.40 24.68
C PRO A 87 14.79 -3.72 23.34
N LYS A 88 14.53 -5.00 23.03
CA LYS A 88 13.77 -5.37 21.82
C LYS A 88 12.29 -5.01 21.92
N ILE A 89 11.72 -5.11 23.12
CA ILE A 89 10.32 -4.77 23.40
C ILE A 89 10.19 -3.24 23.42
N ALA A 90 11.11 -2.53 24.08
CA ALA A 90 11.18 -1.08 24.06
C ALA A 90 11.27 -0.51 22.64
N ALA A 91 12.20 -1.00 21.82
CA ALA A 91 12.46 -0.48 20.47
C ALA A 91 11.36 -0.77 19.44
N SER A 92 10.53 -1.79 19.69
CA SER A 92 9.43 -2.19 18.80
C SER A 92 8.04 -1.77 19.31
N ILE A 93 7.86 -1.49 20.61
CA ILE A 93 6.55 -1.14 21.18
C ILE A 93 6.56 0.28 21.75
N THR A 94 7.57 0.66 22.53
CA THR A 94 7.61 1.96 23.22
C THR A 94 8.14 3.09 22.34
N GLU A 95 9.10 2.81 21.46
CA GLU A 95 9.60 3.78 20.46
C GLU A 95 8.63 4.00 19.29
N VAL A 96 7.69 3.08 19.07
CA VAL A 96 6.83 3.06 17.89
C VAL A 96 5.46 3.64 18.24
N PRO A 97 5.05 4.79 17.67
CA PRO A 97 3.72 5.34 17.93
C PRO A 97 2.64 4.35 17.48
N PHE A 98 1.50 4.35 18.17
CA PHE A 98 0.36 3.45 17.99
C PHE A 98 0.59 1.96 18.31
N ALA A 99 1.83 1.49 18.53
CA ALA A 99 2.09 0.09 18.90
C ALA A 99 1.56 -0.27 20.29
N VAL A 100 1.63 0.67 21.24
CA VAL A 100 0.99 0.53 22.56
C VAL A 100 -0.54 0.51 22.43
N ASP A 101 -1.12 1.32 21.55
CA ASP A 101 -2.57 1.40 21.36
C ASP A 101 -3.14 0.10 20.76
N VAL A 102 -2.42 -0.53 19.81
CA VAL A 102 -2.72 -1.88 19.30
C VAL A 102 -2.79 -2.91 20.45
N LEU A 103 -1.89 -2.82 21.44
CA LEU A 103 -1.90 -3.73 22.59
C LEU A 103 -3.07 -3.41 23.53
N LYS A 104 -3.38 -2.13 23.77
CA LYS A 104 -4.54 -1.70 24.57
C LYS A 104 -5.86 -2.17 23.97
N GLU A 105 -6.02 -2.10 22.66
CA GLU A 105 -7.20 -2.63 21.92
C GLU A 105 -7.32 -4.16 22.03
N MET A 106 -6.20 -4.89 22.19
CA MET A 106 -6.23 -6.34 22.52
C MET A 106 -6.45 -6.62 24.02
N GLY A 107 -6.69 -5.61 24.84
CA GLY A 107 -6.96 -5.75 26.28
C GLY A 107 -5.72 -5.79 27.18
N TRP A 108 -4.54 -5.43 26.68
CA TRP A 108 -3.36 -5.24 27.54
C TRP A 108 -3.47 -3.95 28.34
N VAL A 109 -3.08 -4.00 29.61
CA VAL A 109 -3.13 -2.88 30.55
C VAL A 109 -1.71 -2.50 30.96
N GLU A 110 -1.41 -1.21 31.07
CA GLU A 110 -0.11 -0.72 31.57
C GLU A 110 -0.02 -0.95 33.09
N GLU A 111 0.95 -1.75 33.52
CA GLU A 111 1.21 -2.11 34.93
C GLU A 111 2.63 -1.65 35.29
N GLY A 112 2.76 -0.37 35.67
CA GLY A 112 4.06 0.25 36.00
C GLY A 112 5.00 0.30 34.78
N ASP A 113 6.19 -0.29 34.92
CA ASP A 113 7.20 -0.43 33.84
C ASP A 113 6.91 -1.59 32.86
N GLY A 114 5.65 -2.02 32.76
CA GLY A 114 5.23 -3.22 32.04
C GLY A 114 3.84 -3.13 31.43
N LEU A 115 3.51 -4.14 30.62
CA LEU A 115 2.16 -4.39 30.10
C LEU A 115 1.70 -5.75 30.62
N ALA A 116 0.52 -5.81 31.21
CA ALA A 116 -0.09 -7.03 31.74
C ALA A 116 -1.45 -7.29 31.07
N LEU A 117 -1.68 -8.54 30.68
CA LEU A 117 -2.96 -9.01 30.17
C LEU A 117 -3.80 -9.56 31.32
N PRO A 118 -4.98 -8.98 31.62
CA PRO A 118 -5.88 -9.48 32.66
C PRO A 118 -6.30 -10.93 32.40
N SER A 119 -6.52 -11.70 33.46
CA SER A 119 -6.88 -13.13 33.35
C SER A 119 -8.24 -13.37 32.70
N ASP A 120 -9.11 -12.37 32.71
CA ASP A 120 -10.45 -12.32 32.09
C ASP A 120 -10.37 -12.22 30.56
N VAL A 121 -9.31 -11.60 30.01
CA VAL A 121 -9.14 -11.42 28.57
C VAL A 121 -8.62 -12.73 27.94
N ARG A 122 -9.41 -13.29 27.02
CA ARG A 122 -9.02 -14.46 26.22
C ARG A 122 -8.79 -14.05 24.76
N LEU A 123 -7.51 -13.97 24.38
CA LEU A 123 -7.11 -13.80 22.98
C LEU A 123 -7.45 -15.07 22.18
N VAL A 124 -8.02 -14.91 21.00
CA VAL A 124 -8.48 -15.98 20.10
C VAL A 124 -7.64 -15.93 18.83
N HIS A 125 -6.98 -17.05 18.49
CA HIS A 125 -6.08 -17.10 17.33
C HIS A 125 -6.69 -16.53 16.04
N GLU A 126 -7.95 -16.87 15.77
CA GLU A 126 -8.70 -16.49 14.58
C GLU A 126 -8.98 -14.98 14.46
N ARG A 127 -9.06 -14.25 15.58
CA ARG A 127 -9.35 -12.82 15.58
C ARG A 127 -8.09 -11.98 15.61
N GLU A 128 -7.29 -12.15 16.66
CA GLU A 128 -6.13 -11.29 16.88
C GLU A 128 -4.95 -11.68 16.00
N VAL A 129 -4.61 -12.97 15.87
CA VAL A 129 -3.43 -13.39 15.08
C VAL A 129 -3.70 -13.29 13.58
N VAL A 130 -4.88 -13.66 13.09
CA VAL A 130 -5.23 -13.47 11.66
C VAL A 130 -5.28 -11.98 11.32
N GLY A 131 -5.88 -11.14 12.18
CA GLY A 131 -5.88 -9.68 11.98
C GLY A 131 -4.48 -9.07 11.90
N ILE A 132 -3.52 -9.57 12.68
CA ILE A 132 -2.09 -9.18 12.59
C ILE A 132 -1.46 -9.66 11.28
N ILE A 133 -1.75 -10.89 10.83
CA ILE A 133 -1.23 -11.43 9.56
C ILE A 133 -1.77 -10.62 8.37
N ASP A 134 -3.07 -10.33 8.31
CA ASP A 134 -3.70 -9.50 7.28
C ASP A 134 -3.07 -8.09 7.23
N ALA A 135 -2.75 -7.51 8.39
CA ALA A 135 -2.07 -6.23 8.48
C ALA A 135 -0.61 -6.31 7.98
N LYS A 136 0.12 -7.38 8.32
CA LYS A 136 1.49 -7.62 7.83
C LYS A 136 1.53 -7.78 6.31
N ASP A 137 0.59 -8.53 5.73
CA ASP A 137 0.51 -8.70 4.27
C ASP A 137 0.09 -7.40 3.57
N TYR A 138 -0.74 -6.57 4.20
CA TYR A 138 -1.04 -5.21 3.73
C TYR A 138 0.22 -4.33 3.70
N HIS A 139 0.95 -4.22 4.82
CA HIS A 139 2.17 -3.41 4.92
C HIS A 139 3.25 -3.89 3.94
N LYS A 140 3.49 -5.20 3.88
CA LYS A 140 4.46 -5.82 2.96
C LYS A 140 4.13 -5.53 1.49
N LYS A 141 2.85 -5.53 1.13
CA LYS A 141 2.39 -5.21 -0.22
C LYS A 141 2.58 -3.73 -0.56
N GLU A 142 2.36 -2.83 0.40
CA GLU A 142 2.59 -1.40 0.22
C GLU A 142 4.09 -1.08 0.13
N GLU A 143 4.94 -1.67 0.96
CA GLU A 143 6.40 -1.58 0.84
C GLU A 143 6.90 -2.08 -0.53
N GLU A 144 6.40 -3.22 -1.02
CA GLU A 144 6.78 -3.75 -2.34
C GLU A 144 6.30 -2.81 -3.48
N ASN A 145 5.07 -2.29 -3.38
CA ASN A 145 4.49 -1.34 -4.32
C ASN A 145 5.29 -0.03 -4.35
N GLU A 146 5.68 0.51 -3.20
CA GLU A 146 6.55 1.68 -3.11
C GLU A 146 7.94 1.40 -3.69
N ARG A 147 8.61 0.31 -3.29
CA ARG A 147 9.90 -0.08 -3.86
C ARG A 147 9.82 -0.26 -5.38
N ARG A 148 8.71 -0.79 -5.90
CA ARG A 148 8.43 -0.92 -7.33
C ARG A 148 8.22 0.44 -8.01
N ARG A 149 7.56 1.40 -7.36
CA ARG A 149 7.43 2.78 -7.85
C ARG A 149 8.77 3.52 -7.85
N GLN A 150 9.55 3.42 -6.78
CA GLN A 150 10.87 4.04 -6.67
C GLN A 150 11.85 3.47 -7.73
N THR A 151 11.85 2.15 -7.95
CA THR A 151 12.67 1.53 -9.00
C THR A 151 12.19 1.87 -10.41
N ALA A 152 10.87 1.97 -10.65
CA ALA A 152 10.34 2.46 -11.92
C ALA A 152 10.73 3.92 -12.19
N ALA A 153 10.57 4.82 -11.20
CA ALA A 153 10.94 6.24 -11.32
C ALA A 153 12.45 6.45 -11.51
N ARG A 154 13.30 5.67 -10.82
CA ARG A 154 14.75 5.68 -11.07
C ARG A 154 15.09 5.18 -12.47
N LYS A 155 14.35 4.18 -12.99
CA LYS A 155 14.56 3.65 -14.34
C LYS A 155 14.12 4.63 -15.43
N THR A 156 13.01 5.35 -15.26
CA THR A 156 12.61 6.41 -16.22
C THR A 156 13.65 7.53 -16.24
N LEU A 157 14.07 8.03 -15.07
CA LEU A 157 15.12 9.06 -14.99
C LEU A 157 16.46 8.62 -15.62
N SER A 158 16.82 7.34 -15.51
CA SER A 158 18.01 6.78 -16.19
C SER A 158 17.82 6.75 -17.71
N ALA A 159 16.67 6.27 -18.18
CA ALA A 159 16.36 6.18 -19.61
C ALA A 159 16.30 7.56 -20.28
N ASP A 160 15.69 8.55 -19.62
CA ASP A 160 15.63 9.93 -20.10
C ASP A 160 17.04 10.53 -20.20
N LYS A 161 17.89 10.31 -19.19
CA LYS A 161 19.30 10.74 -19.20
C LYS A 161 20.10 10.08 -20.32
N GLU A 162 19.92 8.78 -20.53
CA GLU A 162 20.58 8.02 -21.61
C GLU A 162 20.13 8.52 -23.00
N ALA A 163 18.85 8.82 -23.19
CA ALA A 163 18.32 9.38 -24.43
C ALA A 163 18.91 10.76 -24.74
N VAL A 164 18.98 11.65 -23.75
CA VAL A 164 19.58 12.99 -23.90
C VAL A 164 21.07 12.91 -24.22
N MET A 165 21.84 12.03 -23.54
CA MET A 165 23.26 11.86 -23.87
C MET A 165 23.47 11.35 -25.31
N ARG A 166 22.61 10.44 -25.78
CA ARG A 166 22.68 9.90 -27.14
C ARG A 166 22.36 10.95 -28.22
N GLN A 167 21.46 11.89 -27.95
CA GLN A 167 21.21 13.04 -28.84
C GLN A 167 22.44 13.96 -28.89
N MET A 168 23.02 14.32 -27.73
CA MET A 168 24.23 15.16 -27.69
C MET A 168 25.43 14.54 -28.42
N GLU A 169 25.58 13.21 -28.38
CA GLU A 169 26.62 12.50 -29.15
C GLU A 169 26.36 12.53 -30.66
N ALA A 170 25.09 12.40 -31.09
CA ALA A 170 24.70 12.49 -32.49
C ALA A 170 24.94 13.91 -33.06
N ASP A 171 24.42 14.95 -32.40
CA ASP A 171 24.59 16.35 -32.79
C ASP A 171 26.08 16.74 -32.85
N ARG A 172 26.88 16.25 -31.90
CA ARG A 172 28.32 16.47 -31.88
C ARG A 172 29.00 15.81 -33.08
N LYS A 173 28.64 14.56 -33.39
CA LYS A 173 29.20 13.81 -34.52
C LYS A 173 28.79 14.42 -35.87
N GLU A 174 27.59 14.98 -35.97
CA GLU A 174 27.14 15.72 -37.15
C GLU A 174 27.99 16.99 -37.35
N LYS A 175 28.21 17.80 -36.31
CA LYS A 175 29.10 18.98 -36.39
C LYS A 175 30.55 18.63 -36.69
N GLU A 176 31.07 17.52 -36.15
CA GLU A 176 32.41 17.04 -36.46
C GLU A 176 32.53 16.55 -37.92
N ALA A 177 31.42 16.12 -38.55
CA ALA A 177 31.37 15.73 -39.97
C ALA A 177 31.10 16.92 -40.93
N GLU A 178 30.33 17.92 -40.50
CA GLU A 178 30.07 19.16 -41.25
C GLU A 178 31.33 20.04 -41.38
N GLY A 179 32.28 19.88 -40.45
CA GLY A 179 33.60 20.48 -40.48
C GLY A 179 33.65 21.91 -39.90
N PRO A 180 34.82 22.56 -39.92
CA PRO A 180 34.95 23.92 -39.40
C PRO A 180 34.12 24.90 -40.24
N VAL A 181 33.29 25.71 -39.58
CA VAL A 181 32.49 26.76 -40.22
C VAL A 181 33.43 27.81 -40.83
N THR A 182 33.68 27.68 -42.14
CA THR A 182 34.59 28.56 -42.91
C THR A 182 33.93 29.84 -43.39
N GLN A 183 32.59 29.91 -43.38
CA GLN A 183 31.85 31.15 -43.65
C GLN A 183 31.52 31.85 -42.33
N GLY A 184 32.17 32.99 -42.08
CA GLY A 184 31.81 33.86 -40.97
C GLY A 184 30.36 34.34 -41.13
N SER A 185 29.52 34.08 -40.13
CA SER A 185 28.14 34.55 -40.10
C SER A 185 28.10 36.08 -40.00
N VAL A 186 27.99 36.74 -41.15
CA VAL A 186 27.74 38.19 -41.20
C VAL A 186 26.40 38.45 -40.54
N ALA A 187 26.42 39.14 -39.40
CA ALA A 187 25.20 39.52 -38.71
C ALA A 187 24.30 40.33 -39.65
N GLN A 188 23.17 39.75 -40.03
CA GLN A 188 22.15 40.48 -40.77
C GLN A 188 21.70 41.66 -39.91
N LYS A 189 21.83 42.88 -40.43
CA LYS A 189 21.35 44.10 -39.77
C LYS A 189 19.82 44.11 -39.73
N LEU A 190 19.25 43.34 -38.80
CA LEU A 190 17.96 43.68 -38.21
C LEU A 190 18.14 45.07 -37.56
N GLY A 191 17.20 45.99 -37.82
CA GLY A 191 17.40 47.43 -37.63
C GLY A 191 17.82 47.84 -36.22
N ASP A 192 18.47 49.00 -36.12
CA ASP A 192 19.06 49.53 -34.87
C ASP A 192 18.10 49.49 -33.68
N GLY A 193 18.44 48.63 -32.72
CA GLY A 193 17.84 48.56 -31.38
C GLY A 193 16.96 47.33 -31.15
N PRO A 194 16.99 46.75 -29.94
CA PRO A 194 15.99 45.77 -29.57
C PRO A 194 14.63 46.45 -29.52
N ASN A 195 13.62 45.86 -30.16
CA ASN A 195 12.23 46.33 -30.14
C ASN A 195 11.58 46.07 -28.77
N VAL A 196 12.14 46.67 -27.73
CA VAL A 196 11.65 46.61 -26.35
C VAL A 196 10.48 47.58 -26.24
N MET A 197 9.28 47.10 -26.56
CA MET A 197 8.05 47.75 -26.12
C MET A 197 8.13 47.93 -24.60
N ARG A 198 8.16 49.18 -24.13
CA ARG A 198 8.16 49.48 -22.70
C ARG A 198 6.71 49.43 -22.20
N ALA A 199 6.51 49.16 -20.91
CA ALA A 199 5.16 49.06 -20.33
C ALA A 199 4.29 50.32 -20.56
N GLY A 200 4.92 51.49 -20.76
CA GLY A 200 4.22 52.74 -21.12
C GLY A 200 3.61 52.75 -22.53
N ASP A 201 4.21 52.04 -23.50
CA ASP A 201 3.70 51.96 -24.89
C ASP A 201 2.39 51.15 -24.98
N LEU A 202 2.13 50.29 -23.97
CA LEU A 202 0.90 49.52 -23.81
C LEU A 202 -0.19 50.26 -23.00
N GLY A 203 0.05 51.54 -22.63
CA GLY A 203 -0.95 52.38 -21.94
C GLY A 203 -1.20 52.03 -20.45
N ILE A 204 -0.50 51.05 -19.90
CA ILE A 204 -0.63 50.60 -18.51
C ILE A 204 0.11 51.60 -17.58
N GLY A 205 -0.54 52.71 -17.25
CA GLY A 205 0.03 53.70 -16.32
C GLY A 205 -0.66 55.06 -16.20
N LYS A 206 -1.67 55.39 -17.02
CA LYS A 206 -2.42 56.66 -16.87
C LYS A 206 -3.66 56.51 -15.99
N SER A 207 -3.46 56.18 -14.71
CA SER A 207 -4.45 56.48 -13.69
C SER A 207 -4.39 57.98 -13.37
N ALA A 208 -5.31 58.77 -13.91
CA ALA A 208 -5.51 60.15 -13.49
C ALA A 208 -6.15 60.17 -12.09
N GLY A 209 -5.30 60.20 -11.06
CA GLY A 209 -5.71 60.52 -9.69
C GLY A 209 -5.60 62.02 -9.45
N GLY A 210 -6.74 62.69 -9.28
CA GLY A 210 -6.86 64.13 -9.10
C GLY A 210 -8.31 64.57 -9.24
#